data_AF-A0A3G1A757-F1
#
_entry.id   AF-A0A3G1A757-F1
#
_cell.length_a   1.000
_cell.length_b   1.000
_cell.length_c   1.000
_cell.angle_alpha   90.00
_cell.angle_beta   90.00
_cell.angle_gamma   90.00
#
_symmetry.space_group_name_H-M   'P 1'
#
loop_
_entity.id
_entity.type
_entity.pdbx_description
1 polymer ?
#
loop_
_entity_poly.entity_id
_entity_poly.type
_entity_poly.pdbx_seq_one_letter_code
_entity_poly.pdbx_strand_id
1 'polypeptide(L)'
;MDIFIIASGIAAYLALGSIYWSLGQRQTALKYFEDATVALALIFIVQLIFSITSELASMAGLNINLWNSLEVSNICSTASGIFWDASRKAVDMIFFVETEKAILASTPLTAPLVSVLSGATGWSLSELSLVAIFYMHFSFVAQVFSMVSSYLFALGTTLTPIPRLRKIGMSLVSLYLSTSLAIAFSSQVTAEALSKIRVPQAINPTDWINIAGIIGDAAVELGRSLTLSIFASTLATIGGIGLASIFDTVMISVLRT
;
A
#
# COMPACT_ATOMS: atom_id res chain seq x y z
N MET A 1 3.84 -17.42 -12.02
CA MET A 1 4.41 -18.51 -11.19
C MET A 1 3.37 -19.04 -10.20
N ASP A 2 2.48 -18.18 -9.71
CA ASP A 2 1.56 -18.50 -8.61
C ASP A 2 0.44 -19.50 -8.95
N ILE A 3 -0.09 -19.49 -10.18
CA ILE A 3 -1.08 -20.48 -10.67
C ILE A 3 -0.50 -21.90 -10.66
N PHE A 4 0.79 -22.07 -10.95
CA PHE A 4 1.42 -23.40 -10.98
C PHE A 4 1.53 -24.02 -9.59
N ILE A 5 1.79 -23.21 -8.56
CA ILE A 5 1.89 -23.69 -7.17
C ILE A 5 0.51 -24.16 -6.70
N ILE A 6 -0.52 -23.36 -6.96
CA ILE A 6 -1.91 -23.67 -6.63
C ILE A 6 -2.40 -24.94 -7.37
N ALA A 7 -2.14 -25.02 -8.67
CA ALA A 7 -2.50 -26.17 -9.50
C ALA A 7 -1.76 -27.46 -9.06
N SER A 8 -0.50 -27.34 -8.64
CA SER A 8 0.28 -28.49 -8.16
C SER A 8 -0.26 -29.07 -6.85
N GLY A 9 -0.79 -28.23 -5.95
CA GLY A 9 -1.42 -28.68 -4.71
C GLY A 9 -2.69 -29.47 -4.96
N ILE A 10 -3.56 -28.97 -5.84
CA ILE A 10 -4.79 -29.67 -6.24
C ILE A 10 -4.46 -31.00 -6.94
N ALA A 11 -3.47 -31.00 -7.84
CA ALA A 11 -3.03 -32.21 -8.53
C ALA A 11 -2.49 -33.26 -7.55
N ALA A 12 -1.80 -32.86 -6.49
CA ALA A 12 -1.32 -33.77 -5.45
C ALA A 12 -2.47 -34.42 -4.66
N TYR A 13 -3.52 -33.66 -4.32
CA TYR A 13 -4.72 -34.21 -3.67
C TYR A 13 -5.45 -35.20 -4.58
N LEU A 14 -5.59 -34.89 -5.87
CA LEU A 14 -6.19 -35.80 -6.85
C LEU A 14 -5.36 -37.08 -7.03
N ALA A 15 -4.03 -36.97 -7.10
CA ALA A 15 -3.13 -38.11 -7.21
C ALA A 15 -3.20 -39.01 -5.98
N LEU A 16 -3.21 -38.44 -4.77
CA LEU A 16 -3.39 -39.20 -3.53
C LEU A 16 -4.75 -39.91 -3.49
N GLY A 17 -5.83 -39.21 -3.88
CA GLY A 17 -7.16 -39.81 -4.03
C GLY A 17 -7.14 -41.02 -4.97
N SER A 18 -6.50 -40.91 -6.12
CA SER A 18 -6.35 -42.02 -7.08
C SER A 18 -5.53 -43.18 -6.54
N ILE A 19 -4.44 -42.91 -5.80
CA ILE A 19 -3.62 -43.96 -5.17
C ILE A 19 -4.42 -44.72 -4.13
N TYR A 20 -5.10 -44.03 -3.21
CA TYR A 20 -5.94 -44.68 -2.20
C TYR A 20 -7.14 -45.43 -2.80
N TRP A 21 -7.67 -44.92 -3.92
CA TRP A 21 -8.71 -45.61 -4.68
C TRP A 21 -8.20 -46.93 -5.25
N SER A 22 -6.99 -46.93 -5.82
CA SER A 22 -6.34 -48.13 -6.35
C SER A 22 -5.99 -49.15 -5.26
N LEU A 23 -5.67 -48.69 -4.05
CA LEU A 23 -5.40 -49.52 -2.86
C LEU A 23 -6.68 -50.10 -2.21
N GLY A 24 -7.86 -49.85 -2.78
CA GLY A 24 -9.14 -50.34 -2.27
C GLY A 24 -9.67 -49.60 -1.04
N GLN A 25 -8.96 -48.59 -0.54
CA GLN A 25 -9.38 -47.77 0.60
C GLN A 25 -10.33 -46.66 0.13
N ARG A 26 -11.54 -47.04 -0.28
CA ARG A 26 -12.50 -46.10 -0.90
C ARG A 26 -12.92 -44.94 -0.01
N GLN A 27 -13.05 -45.14 1.31
CA GLN A 27 -13.44 -44.07 2.23
C GLN A 27 -12.37 -42.98 2.35
N THR A 28 -11.08 -43.35 2.45
CA THR A 28 -9.98 -42.37 2.49
C THR A 28 -9.78 -41.70 1.13
N ALA A 29 -9.95 -42.45 0.02
CA ALA A 29 -9.89 -41.88 -1.32
C ALA A 29 -10.99 -40.81 -1.55
N LEU A 30 -12.24 -41.09 -1.16
CA LEU A 30 -13.34 -40.13 -1.24
C LEU A 30 -13.04 -38.85 -0.47
N LYS A 31 -12.48 -38.99 0.74
CA LYS A 31 -12.08 -37.84 1.56
C LYS A 31 -11.04 -36.94 0.85
N TYR A 32 -10.04 -37.53 0.20
CA TYR A 32 -9.05 -36.75 -0.56
C TYR A 32 -9.64 -36.08 -1.80
N PHE A 33 -10.61 -36.70 -2.47
CA PHE A 33 -11.32 -36.07 -3.58
C PHE A 33 -12.22 -34.91 -3.11
N GLU A 34 -12.92 -35.08 -1.99
CA GLU A 34 -13.73 -34.04 -1.37
C GLU A 34 -12.87 -32.85 -0.95
N ASP A 35 -11.74 -33.10 -0.27
CA ASP A 35 -10.76 -32.07 0.10
C ASP A 35 -10.21 -31.33 -1.14
N ALA A 36 -9.99 -32.02 -2.26
CA ALA A 36 -9.57 -31.41 -3.52
C ALA A 36 -10.65 -30.48 -4.11
N THR A 37 -11.92 -30.88 -4.06
CA THR A 37 -13.03 -30.04 -4.53
C THR A 37 -13.25 -28.81 -3.65
N VAL A 38 -13.14 -28.95 -2.33
CA VAL A 38 -13.22 -27.82 -1.39
C VAL A 38 -12.04 -26.86 -1.61
N ALA A 39 -10.84 -27.38 -1.83
CA ALA A 39 -9.67 -26.58 -2.17
C ALA A 39 -9.89 -25.76 -3.45
N LEU A 40 -10.41 -26.39 -4.51
CA LEU A 40 -10.75 -25.72 -5.77
C LEU A 40 -11.78 -24.60 -5.57
N ALA A 41 -12.86 -24.87 -4.84
CA ALA A 41 -13.89 -23.88 -4.55
C ALA A 41 -13.31 -22.67 -3.79
N LEU A 42 -12.45 -22.92 -2.80
CA LEU A 42 -11.77 -21.88 -2.02
C LEU A 42 -10.86 -21.00 -2.89
N ILE A 43 -10.06 -21.61 -3.75
CA ILE A 43 -9.18 -20.88 -4.67
C ILE A 43 -10.01 -20.03 -5.63
N PHE A 44 -11.11 -20.57 -6.15
CA PHE A 44 -12.03 -19.82 -7.01
C PHE A 44 -12.64 -18.62 -6.29
N ILE A 45 -13.06 -18.78 -5.03
CA ILE A 45 -13.57 -17.67 -4.20
C ILE A 45 -12.50 -16.59 -4.01
N VAL A 46 -11.26 -16.97 -3.70
CA VAL A 46 -10.14 -16.01 -3.56
C VAL A 46 -9.92 -15.28 -4.89
N GLN A 47 -9.89 -15.99 -6.02
CA GLN A 47 -9.72 -15.38 -7.33
C GLN A 47 -10.85 -14.40 -7.68
N LEU A 48 -12.09 -14.77 -7.36
CA LEU A 48 -13.26 -13.93 -7.58
C LEU A 48 -13.16 -12.64 -6.74
N ILE A 49 -12.76 -12.75 -5.47
CA ILE A 49 -12.56 -11.57 -4.60
C ILE A 49 -11.47 -10.65 -5.14
N PHE A 50 -10.35 -11.19 -5.61
CA PHE A 50 -9.28 -10.38 -6.20
C PHE A 50 -9.72 -9.69 -7.49
N SER A 51 -10.52 -10.39 -8.31
CA SER A 51 -11.03 -9.85 -9.57
C SER A 51 -12.00 -8.69 -9.32
N ILE A 52 -13.01 -8.89 -8.46
CA ILE A 52 -13.96 -7.85 -8.05
C ILE A 52 -13.21 -6.66 -7.43
N THR A 53 -12.23 -6.93 -6.56
CA THR A 53 -11.46 -5.86 -5.91
C THR A 53 -10.63 -5.07 -6.93
N SER A 54 -10.02 -5.74 -7.91
CA SER A 54 -9.25 -5.08 -8.97
C SER A 54 -10.16 -4.23 -9.87
N GLU A 55 -11.37 -4.72 -10.18
CA GLU A 55 -12.37 -3.95 -10.93
C GLU A 55 -12.84 -2.72 -10.13
N LEU A 56 -13.17 -2.86 -8.84
CA LEU A 56 -13.53 -1.74 -7.98
C LEU A 56 -12.40 -0.71 -7.86
N ALA A 57 -11.15 -1.17 -7.74
CA ALA A 57 -9.98 -0.31 -7.75
C ALA A 57 -9.86 0.46 -9.08
N SER A 58 -10.08 -0.22 -10.21
CA SER A 58 -10.05 0.42 -11.53
C SER A 58 -11.13 1.48 -11.69
N MET A 59 -12.34 1.24 -11.15
CA MET A 59 -13.43 2.23 -11.12
C MET A 59 -13.07 3.46 -10.26
N ALA A 60 -12.26 3.27 -9.22
CA ALA A 60 -11.71 4.35 -8.40
C ALA A 60 -10.50 5.05 -9.05
N GLY A 61 -10.09 4.65 -10.26
CA GLY A 61 -8.94 5.21 -10.98
C GLY A 61 -7.60 4.57 -10.62
N LEU A 62 -7.59 3.47 -9.87
CA LEU A 62 -6.40 2.68 -9.53
C LEU A 62 -6.27 1.50 -10.50
N ASN A 63 -5.41 1.64 -11.50
CA ASN A 63 -5.17 0.56 -12.46
C ASN A 63 -4.19 -0.47 -11.88
N ILE A 64 -4.71 -1.44 -11.13
CA ILE A 64 -3.92 -2.45 -10.42
C ILE A 64 -4.54 -3.81 -10.59
N ASN A 65 -3.76 -4.75 -11.12
CA ASN A 65 -4.12 -6.14 -11.10
C ASN A 65 -3.58 -6.82 -9.84
N LEU A 66 -4.44 -7.01 -8.84
CA LEU A 66 -4.05 -7.63 -7.56
C LEU A 66 -3.65 -9.10 -7.69
N TRP A 67 -4.05 -9.75 -8.79
CA TRP A 67 -3.70 -11.14 -9.08
C TRP A 67 -2.24 -11.31 -9.54
N ASN A 68 -1.65 -10.25 -10.07
CA ASN A 68 -0.27 -10.25 -10.52
C ASN A 68 0.64 -9.75 -9.41
N SER A 69 1.15 -10.67 -8.59
CA SER A 69 1.99 -10.34 -7.44
C SER A 69 3.25 -9.55 -7.80
N LEU A 70 3.78 -9.74 -9.02
CA LEU A 70 4.91 -8.97 -9.54
C LEU A 70 4.53 -7.53 -9.86
N GLU A 71 3.34 -7.32 -10.42
CA GLU A 71 2.80 -5.98 -10.71
C GLU A 71 2.57 -5.20 -9.41
N VAL A 72 1.97 -5.84 -8.40
CA VAL A 72 1.79 -5.24 -7.07
C VAL A 72 3.13 -4.89 -6.43
N SER A 73 4.12 -5.78 -6.50
CA SER A 73 5.49 -5.49 -6.03
C SER A 73 6.08 -4.25 -6.72
N ASN A 74 5.96 -4.16 -8.06
CA ASN A 74 6.45 -3.02 -8.84
C ASN A 74 5.71 -1.72 -8.49
N ILE A 75 4.39 -1.77 -8.29
CA ILE A 75 3.59 -0.62 -7.87
C ILE A 75 4.05 -0.14 -6.50
N CYS A 76 4.25 -1.05 -5.54
CA CYS A 76 4.74 -0.69 -4.21
C CYS A 76 6.17 -0.15 -4.24
N SER A 77 7.04 -0.68 -5.11
CA SER A 77 8.38 -0.15 -5.32
C SER A 77 8.34 1.27 -5.91
N THR A 78 7.47 1.51 -6.89
CA THR A 78 7.26 2.84 -7.48
C THR A 78 6.69 3.82 -6.45
N ALA A 79 5.72 3.37 -5.65
CA ALA A 79 5.15 4.15 -4.55
C ALA A 79 6.20 4.56 -3.52
N SER A 80 7.15 3.67 -3.20
CA SER A 80 8.27 3.99 -2.31
C SER A 80 9.08 5.19 -2.84
N GLY A 81 9.38 5.21 -4.13
CA GLY A 81 10.05 6.34 -4.78
C GLY A 81 9.24 7.63 -4.69
N ILE A 82 7.94 7.58 -4.98
CA ILE A 82 7.04 8.75 -4.91
C ILE A 82 6.98 9.32 -3.48
N PHE A 83 6.87 8.47 -2.46
CA PHE A 83 6.89 8.93 -1.06
C PHE A 83 8.24 9.50 -0.67
N TRP A 84 9.34 8.89 -1.11
CA TRP A 84 10.67 9.43 -0.86
C TRP A 84 10.85 10.81 -1.51
N ASP A 85 10.39 10.99 -2.74
CA ASP A 85 10.44 12.27 -3.44
C ASP A 85 9.60 13.33 -2.74
N ALA A 86 8.41 12.98 -2.24
CA ALA A 86 7.60 13.88 -1.43
C ALA A 86 8.30 14.31 -0.13
N SER A 87 8.94 13.36 0.56
CA SER A 87 9.73 13.63 1.76
C SER A 87 10.89 14.57 1.44
N ARG A 88 11.63 14.30 0.36
CA ARG A 88 12.78 15.12 -0.06
C ARG A 88 12.37 16.53 -0.45
N LYS A 89 11.30 16.69 -1.23
CA LYS A 89 10.80 18.03 -1.58
C LYS A 89 10.39 18.84 -0.35
N ALA A 90 9.73 18.21 0.63
CA ALA A 90 9.38 18.89 1.88
C ALA A 90 10.65 19.36 2.63
N VAL A 91 11.67 18.52 2.71
CA VAL A 91 12.96 18.85 3.32
C VAL A 91 13.68 19.98 2.57
N ASP A 92 13.71 19.93 1.24
CA ASP A 92 14.36 20.94 0.41
C ASP A 92 13.70 22.32 0.58
N MET A 93 12.36 22.36 0.69
CA MET A 93 11.63 23.60 0.97
C MET A 93 11.96 24.16 2.36
N ILE A 94 12.06 23.30 3.38
CA ILE A 94 12.49 23.72 4.72
C ILE A 94 13.89 24.32 4.67
N PHE A 95 14.84 23.63 4.03
CA PHE A 95 16.20 24.12 3.89
C PHE A 95 16.27 25.44 3.13
N PHE A 96 15.44 25.63 2.11
CA PHE A 96 15.38 26.89 1.37
C PHE A 96 15.01 28.07 2.28
N VAL A 97 13.99 27.92 3.12
CA VAL A 97 13.59 28.99 4.08
C VAL A 97 14.67 29.24 5.11
N GLU A 98 15.23 28.20 5.70
CA GLU A 98 16.26 28.37 6.74
C GLU A 98 17.53 29.02 6.18
N THR A 99 17.86 28.72 4.93
CA THR A 99 18.96 29.40 4.22
C THR A 99 18.64 30.88 3.99
N GLU A 100 17.42 31.22 3.58
CA GLU A 100 16.99 32.61 3.43
C GLU A 100 17.01 33.37 4.76
N LYS A 101 16.51 32.76 5.83
CA LYS A 101 16.59 33.31 7.19
C LYS A 101 18.04 33.57 7.61
N ALA A 102 18.95 32.64 7.33
CA ALA A 102 20.37 32.80 7.63
C ALA A 102 21.00 33.97 6.86
N ILE A 103 20.66 34.13 5.58
CA ILE A 103 21.13 35.25 4.75
C ILE A 103 20.59 36.58 5.30
N LEU A 104 19.29 36.67 5.59
CA LEU A 104 18.67 37.87 6.15
C LEU A 104 19.24 38.22 7.52
N ALA A 105 19.55 37.21 8.35
CA ALA A 105 20.17 37.40 9.66
C ALA A 105 21.62 37.90 9.57
N SER A 106 22.35 37.54 8.51
CA SER A 106 23.76 37.93 8.33
C SER A 106 23.96 39.41 8.00
N THR A 107 22.90 40.12 7.58
CA THR A 107 22.95 41.53 7.19
C THR A 107 22.19 42.41 8.20
N PRO A 108 22.86 43.38 8.88
CA PRO A 108 22.25 44.16 9.97
C PRO A 108 20.95 44.89 9.60
N LEU A 109 20.82 45.36 8.36
CA LEU A 109 19.64 46.09 7.89
C LEU A 109 18.43 45.18 7.63
N THR A 110 18.66 43.90 7.32
CA THR A 110 17.60 42.93 7.00
C THR A 110 17.29 41.97 8.14
N ALA A 111 18.10 41.95 9.20
CA ALA A 111 17.89 41.08 10.36
C ALA A 111 16.46 41.14 10.95
N PRO A 112 15.78 42.31 11.04
CA PRO A 112 14.39 42.36 11.52
C PRO A 112 13.40 41.54 10.68
N LEU A 113 13.66 41.38 9.37
CA LEU A 113 12.81 40.63 8.45
C LEU A 113 12.80 39.13 8.75
N VAL A 114 13.83 38.61 9.44
CA VAL A 114 13.87 37.21 9.89
C VAL A 114 12.70 36.89 10.81
N SER A 115 12.32 37.82 11.69
CA SER A 115 11.20 37.61 12.62
C SER A 115 9.85 37.56 11.89
N VAL A 116 9.67 38.42 10.88
CA VAL A 116 8.48 38.44 10.02
C VAL A 116 8.39 37.17 9.18
N LEU A 117 9.49 36.77 8.52
CA LEU A 117 9.55 35.55 7.73
C LEU A 117 9.31 34.30 8.58
N SER A 118 9.88 34.26 9.80
CA SER A 118 9.66 33.16 10.74
C SER A 118 8.21 33.09 11.21
N GLY A 119 7.57 34.23 11.48
CA GLY A 119 6.14 34.28 11.81
C GLY A 119 5.26 33.81 10.64
N ALA A 120 5.59 34.22 9.42
CA ALA A 120 4.83 33.85 8.22
C ALA A 120 4.98 32.37 7.83
N THR A 121 6.17 31.79 8.00
CA THR A 121 6.49 30.41 7.57
C THR A 121 6.39 29.37 8.68
N GLY A 122 6.24 29.78 9.94
CA GLY A 122 6.37 28.89 11.10
C GLY A 122 5.43 27.67 11.08
N TRP A 123 4.14 27.88 10.80
CA TRP A 123 3.17 26.77 10.72
C TRP A 123 3.44 25.85 9.53
N SER A 124 3.78 26.42 8.36
CA SER A 124 4.03 25.66 7.13
C SER A 124 5.31 24.82 7.23
N LEU A 125 6.35 25.33 7.90
CA LEU A 125 7.58 24.57 8.17
C LEU A 125 7.32 23.41 9.14
N SER A 126 6.50 23.64 10.18
CA SER A 126 6.09 22.58 11.09
C SER A 126 5.33 21.47 10.34
N GLU A 127 4.38 21.85 9.49
CA GLU A 127 3.61 20.88 8.70
C GLU A 127 4.51 20.10 7.73
N LEU A 128 5.38 20.79 6.98
CA LEU A 128 6.34 20.15 6.09
C LEU A 128 7.30 19.20 6.82
N SER A 129 7.66 19.50 8.07
CA SER A 129 8.49 18.59 8.88
C SER A 129 7.76 17.29 9.21
N LEU A 130 6.47 17.35 9.53
CA LEU A 130 5.64 16.16 9.74
C LEU A 130 5.50 15.37 8.44
N VAL A 131 5.14 16.04 7.35
CA VAL A 131 5.06 15.48 5.99
C VAL A 131 6.35 14.75 5.62
N ALA A 132 7.52 15.38 5.83
CA ALA A 132 8.81 14.78 5.53
C ALA A 132 9.02 13.47 6.31
N ILE A 133 8.73 13.46 7.60
CA ILE A 133 8.89 12.28 8.46
C ILE A 133 7.92 11.17 8.04
N PHE A 134 6.63 11.47 7.88
CA PHE A 134 5.63 10.45 7.54
C PHE A 134 5.88 9.84 6.16
N TYR A 135 6.16 10.65 5.14
CA TYR A 135 6.45 10.13 3.81
C TYR A 135 7.76 9.35 3.76
N MET A 136 8.77 9.70 4.55
CA MET A 136 9.96 8.88 4.71
C MET A 136 9.59 7.48 5.24
N HIS A 137 8.74 7.39 6.27
CA HIS A 137 8.32 6.09 6.80
C HIS A 137 7.42 5.33 5.83
N PHE A 138 6.52 5.99 5.12
CA PHE A 138 5.72 5.36 4.06
C PHE A 138 6.60 4.83 2.93
N SER A 139 7.69 5.52 2.58
CA SER A 139 8.65 5.01 1.59
C SER A 139 9.27 3.67 2.04
N PHE A 140 9.65 3.56 3.32
CA PHE A 140 10.21 2.33 3.87
C PHE A 140 9.17 1.21 3.97
N VAL A 141 7.95 1.53 4.42
CA VAL A 141 6.85 0.56 4.46
C VAL A 141 6.55 0.01 3.06
N ALA A 142 6.45 0.89 2.06
CA ALA A 142 6.21 0.49 0.67
C ALA A 142 7.36 -0.34 0.09
N GLN A 143 8.61 -0.01 0.43
CA GLN A 143 9.79 -0.77 0.03
C GLN A 143 9.78 -2.17 0.64
N VAL A 144 9.60 -2.29 1.96
CA VAL A 144 9.52 -3.58 2.65
C VAL A 144 8.37 -4.41 2.10
N PHE A 145 7.21 -3.79 1.91
CA PHE A 145 6.05 -4.49 1.37
C PHE A 145 6.27 -4.94 -0.08
N SER A 146 6.98 -4.17 -0.92
CA SER A 146 7.32 -4.59 -2.27
C SER A 146 8.11 -5.91 -2.29
N MET A 147 9.05 -6.08 -1.34
CA MET A 147 9.87 -7.28 -1.22
C MET A 147 9.07 -8.49 -0.69
N VAL A 148 8.08 -8.25 0.17
CA VAL A 148 7.35 -9.31 0.88
C VAL A 148 6.01 -9.66 0.20
N SER A 149 5.48 -8.78 -0.66
CA SER A 149 4.17 -8.91 -1.32
C SER A 149 3.96 -10.24 -2.05
N SER A 150 4.92 -10.68 -2.87
CA SER A 150 4.83 -11.96 -3.58
C SER A 150 4.79 -13.16 -2.63
N TYR A 151 5.53 -13.10 -1.51
CA TYR A 151 5.50 -14.15 -0.50
C TYR A 151 4.19 -14.17 0.28
N LEU A 152 3.66 -12.99 0.64
CA LEU A 152 2.34 -12.87 1.29
C LEU A 152 1.24 -13.47 0.42
N PHE A 153 1.26 -13.16 -0.88
CA PHE A 153 0.30 -13.69 -1.83
C PHE A 153 0.45 -15.20 -2.02
N ALA A 154 1.67 -15.70 -2.27
CA ALA A 154 1.92 -17.12 -2.46
C ALA A 154 1.59 -17.94 -1.21
N LEU A 155 2.06 -17.54 -0.03
CA LEU A 155 1.75 -18.23 1.23
C LEU A 155 0.27 -18.10 1.58
N GLY A 156 -0.33 -16.92 1.38
CA GLY A 156 -1.74 -16.71 1.66
C GLY A 156 -2.64 -17.62 0.83
N THR A 157 -2.44 -17.62 -0.49
CA THR A 157 -3.25 -18.42 -1.42
C THR A 157 -3.03 -19.92 -1.24
N THR A 158 -1.80 -20.37 -0.95
CA THR A 158 -1.50 -21.80 -0.75
C THR A 158 -1.95 -22.36 0.60
N LEU A 159 -1.95 -21.55 1.66
CA LEU A 159 -2.39 -21.98 2.99
C LEU A 159 -3.90 -21.96 3.14
N THR A 160 -4.63 -21.17 2.34
CA THR A 160 -6.09 -21.05 2.40
C THR A 160 -6.83 -22.40 2.20
N PRO A 161 -6.44 -23.25 1.24
CA PRO A 161 -7.02 -24.59 1.09
C PRO A 161 -6.84 -25.51 2.31
N ILE A 162 -5.70 -25.43 3.01
CA ILE A 162 -5.31 -26.37 4.06
C ILE A 162 -6.16 -26.15 5.33
N PRO A 163 -6.99 -27.10 5.78
CA PRO A 163 -7.96 -26.86 6.86
C PRO A 163 -7.34 -26.32 8.16
N ARG A 164 -6.16 -26.81 8.54
CA ARG A 164 -5.46 -26.39 9.78
C ARG A 164 -4.79 -25.02 9.68
N LEU A 165 -4.39 -24.59 8.47
CA LEU A 165 -3.63 -23.36 8.25
C LEU A 165 -4.45 -22.27 7.55
N ARG A 166 -5.69 -22.57 7.19
CA ARG A 166 -6.60 -21.70 6.45
C ARG A 166 -6.75 -20.31 7.04
N LYS A 167 -6.95 -20.20 8.36
CA LYS A 167 -7.09 -18.90 9.04
C LYS A 167 -5.87 -18.02 8.85
N ILE A 168 -4.68 -18.63 8.87
CA ILE A 168 -3.41 -17.93 8.62
C ILE A 168 -3.34 -17.51 7.14
N GLY A 169 -3.65 -18.43 6.22
CA GLY A 169 -3.69 -18.13 4.78
C GLY A 169 -4.59 -16.95 4.44
N MET A 170 -5.83 -16.95 4.96
CA MET A 170 -6.80 -15.87 4.73
C MET A 170 -6.36 -14.54 5.35
N SER A 171 -5.73 -14.58 6.53
CA SER A 171 -5.16 -13.38 7.15
C SER A 171 -4.05 -12.77 6.28
N LEU A 172 -3.16 -13.60 5.75
CA LEU A 172 -2.09 -13.15 4.83
C LEU A 172 -2.66 -12.59 3.52
N VAL A 173 -3.66 -13.25 2.95
CA VAL A 173 -4.37 -12.77 1.74
C VAL A 173 -5.03 -11.41 2.02
N SER A 174 -5.70 -11.29 3.16
CA SER A 174 -6.38 -10.05 3.54
C SER A 174 -5.39 -8.91 3.76
N LEU A 175 -4.29 -9.17 4.47
CA LEU A 175 -3.21 -8.20 4.69
C LEU A 175 -2.59 -7.77 3.36
N TYR A 176 -2.39 -8.71 2.43
CA TYR A 176 -1.90 -8.40 1.08
C TYR A 176 -2.85 -7.45 0.34
N LEU A 177 -4.14 -7.79 0.30
CA LEU A 177 -5.15 -7.06 -0.47
C LEU A 177 -5.37 -5.64 0.10
N SER A 178 -5.52 -5.56 1.42
CA SER A 178 -5.69 -4.30 2.13
C SER A 178 -4.49 -3.36 1.94
N THR A 179 -3.28 -3.86 2.20
CA THR A 179 -2.06 -3.03 2.21
C THR A 179 -1.68 -2.58 0.79
N SER A 180 -1.84 -3.46 -0.21
CA SER A 180 -1.57 -3.10 -1.61
C SER A 180 -2.47 -1.96 -2.11
N LEU A 181 -3.77 -2.01 -1.81
CA LEU A 181 -4.72 -0.92 -2.12
C LEU A 181 -4.37 0.37 -1.39
N ALA A 182 -4.02 0.30 -0.11
CA ALA A 182 -3.65 1.48 0.67
C ALA A 182 -2.42 2.20 0.09
N ILE A 183 -1.37 1.44 -0.21
CA ILE A 183 -0.12 1.98 -0.77
C ILE A 183 -0.39 2.57 -2.16
N ALA A 184 -1.14 1.86 -2.98
CA ALA A 184 -1.51 2.30 -4.32
C ALA A 184 -2.26 3.63 -4.33
N PHE A 185 -3.33 3.73 -3.54
CA PHE A 185 -4.12 4.94 -3.42
C PHE A 185 -3.27 6.09 -2.87
N SER A 186 -2.53 5.84 -1.79
CA SER A 186 -1.66 6.84 -1.17
C SER A 186 -0.60 7.36 -2.15
N SER A 187 -0.03 6.46 -2.98
CA SER A 187 0.93 6.81 -4.02
C SER A 187 0.32 7.73 -5.08
N GLN A 188 -0.87 7.40 -5.57
CA GLN A 188 -1.57 8.22 -6.57
C GLN A 188 -1.89 9.62 -6.06
N VAL A 189 -2.47 9.72 -4.86
CA VAL A 189 -2.80 11.02 -4.23
C VAL A 189 -1.54 11.84 -3.97
N THR A 190 -0.46 11.19 -3.55
CA THR A 190 0.83 11.87 -3.33
C THR A 190 1.47 12.34 -4.64
N ALA A 191 1.41 11.53 -5.70
CA ALA A 191 1.90 11.91 -7.02
C ALA A 191 1.11 13.10 -7.58
N GLU A 192 -0.21 13.12 -7.40
CA GLU A 192 -1.06 14.25 -7.78
C GLU A 192 -0.67 15.52 -7.02
N ALA A 193 -0.48 15.43 -5.70
CA ALA A 193 -0.01 16.55 -4.89
C ALA A 193 1.35 17.06 -5.38
N LEU A 194 2.31 16.17 -5.63
CA LEU A 194 3.64 16.52 -6.14
C LEU A 194 3.61 17.25 -7.48
N SER A 195 2.62 16.96 -8.33
CA SER A 195 2.46 17.63 -9.63
C SER A 195 2.00 19.08 -9.53
N LYS A 196 1.32 19.44 -8.43
CA LYS A 196 0.80 20.80 -8.18
C LYS A 196 1.79 21.70 -7.44
N ILE A 197 2.79 21.08 -6.81
CA ILE A 197 3.72 21.79 -5.94
C ILE A 197 4.86 22.40 -6.76
N ARG A 198 5.04 23.71 -6.60
CA ARG A 198 6.17 24.45 -7.15
C ARG A 198 7.31 24.46 -6.14
N VAL A 199 8.48 23.95 -6.54
CA VAL A 199 9.70 24.05 -5.73
C VAL A 199 10.33 25.43 -5.95
N PRO A 200 10.60 26.21 -4.89
CA PRO A 200 11.22 27.52 -5.03
C PRO A 200 12.65 27.40 -5.57
N GLN A 201 13.05 28.32 -6.45
CA GLN A 201 14.39 28.33 -7.05
C GLN A 201 15.23 29.50 -6.52
N ALA A 202 16.44 29.21 -6.04
CA ALA A 202 17.34 30.22 -5.49
C ALA A 202 17.70 31.35 -6.48
N ILE A 203 17.64 31.09 -7.78
CA ILE A 203 18.04 32.04 -8.81
C ILE A 203 16.90 33.03 -9.13
N ASN A 204 15.65 32.73 -8.78
CA ASN A 204 14.50 33.54 -9.16
C ASN A 204 14.07 34.50 -8.04
N PRO A 205 14.28 35.83 -8.17
CA PRO A 205 14.00 36.79 -7.10
C PRO A 205 12.53 36.83 -6.67
N THR A 206 11.59 36.48 -7.55
CA THR A 206 10.16 36.45 -7.20
C THR A 206 9.84 35.36 -6.17
N ASP A 207 10.64 34.30 -6.14
CA ASP A 207 10.41 33.15 -5.26
C ASP A 207 10.87 33.44 -3.83
N TRP A 208 11.86 34.32 -3.67
CA TRP A 208 12.29 34.84 -2.37
C TRP A 208 11.19 35.72 -1.76
N ILE A 209 10.62 36.62 -2.55
CA ILE A 209 9.57 37.55 -2.09
C ILE A 209 8.30 36.79 -1.70
N ASN A 210 7.93 35.75 -2.46
CA ASN A 210 6.71 34.98 -2.25
C ASN A 210 6.93 33.64 -1.54
N ILE A 211 8.08 33.44 -0.88
CA ILE A 211 8.46 32.15 -0.29
C ILE A 211 7.42 31.63 0.70
N ALA A 212 6.84 32.52 1.52
CA ALA A 212 5.84 32.15 2.51
C ALA A 212 4.54 31.62 1.86
N GLY A 213 4.14 32.19 0.72
CA GLY A 213 2.98 31.70 -0.04
C GLY A 213 3.27 30.36 -0.71
N ILE A 214 4.41 30.23 -1.38
CA ILE A 214 4.83 29.00 -2.05
C ILE A 214 4.88 27.83 -1.07
N ILE A 215 5.42 28.05 0.13
CA ILE A 215 5.58 27.02 1.14
C ILE A 215 4.28 26.76 1.89
N GLY A 216 3.45 27.79 2.10
CA GLY A 216 2.09 27.62 2.60
C GLY A 216 1.27 26.70 1.68
N ASP A 217 1.27 26.96 0.38
CA ASP A 217 0.53 26.16 -0.60
C ASP A 217 1.06 24.71 -0.67
N ALA A 218 2.39 24.54 -0.64
CA ALA A 218 3.01 23.22 -0.63
C ALA A 218 2.68 22.44 0.65
N ALA A 219 2.70 23.10 1.82
CA ALA A 219 2.33 22.50 3.09
C ALA A 219 0.87 22.04 3.10
N VAL A 220 -0.05 22.84 2.56
CA VAL A 220 -1.47 22.47 2.44
C VAL A 220 -1.66 21.28 1.52
N GLU A 221 -1.05 21.28 0.33
CA GLU A 221 -1.29 20.20 -0.63
C GLU A 221 -0.65 18.88 -0.18
N LEU A 222 0.57 18.90 0.38
CA LEU A 222 1.21 17.71 0.95
C LEU A 222 0.55 17.24 2.25
N GLY A 223 0.10 18.17 3.11
CA GLY A 223 -0.63 17.83 4.33
C GLY A 223 -1.98 17.17 4.02
N ARG A 224 -2.67 17.67 2.99
CA ARG A 224 -3.91 17.07 2.47
C ARG A 224 -3.67 15.67 1.92
N SER A 225 -2.65 15.47 1.10
CA SER A 225 -2.32 14.14 0.57
C SER A 225 -1.88 13.16 1.66
N LEU A 226 -1.15 13.65 2.67
CA LEU A 226 -0.77 12.85 3.83
C LEU A 226 -2.00 12.41 4.62
N THR A 227 -2.92 13.32 4.90
CA THR A 227 -4.17 13.03 5.63
C THR A 227 -4.99 11.97 4.90
N LEU A 228 -5.14 12.09 3.58
CA LEU A 228 -5.83 11.10 2.76
C LEU A 228 -5.12 9.74 2.77
N SER A 229 -3.78 9.73 2.74
CA SER A 229 -2.98 8.50 2.78
C SER A 229 -3.08 7.78 4.14
N ILE A 230 -3.07 8.55 5.24
CA ILE A 230 -3.30 8.02 6.59
C ILE A 230 -4.70 7.42 6.69
N PHE A 231 -5.72 8.16 6.23
CA PHE A 231 -7.10 7.70 6.25
C PHE A 231 -7.30 6.42 5.42
N ALA A 232 -6.70 6.37 4.22
CA ALA A 232 -6.70 5.17 3.38
C ALA A 232 -6.03 3.99 4.08
N SER A 233 -4.90 4.20 4.74
CA SER A 233 -4.19 3.15 5.50
C SER A 233 -5.00 2.65 6.70
N THR A 234 -5.69 3.54 7.41
CA THR A 234 -6.60 3.18 8.50
C THR A 234 -7.80 2.38 8.00
N LEU A 235 -8.47 2.86 6.94
CA LEU A 235 -9.58 2.15 6.31
C LEU A 235 -9.17 0.79 5.77
N ALA A 236 -7.99 0.71 5.16
CA ALA A 236 -7.44 -0.54 4.69
C ALA A 236 -7.21 -1.50 5.86
N THR A 237 -6.65 -1.05 6.98
CA THR A 237 -6.44 -1.90 8.16
C THR A 237 -7.77 -2.45 8.68
N ILE A 238 -8.80 -1.59 8.81
CA ILE A 238 -10.14 -1.99 9.24
C ILE A 238 -10.77 -2.96 8.21
N GLY A 239 -10.67 -2.64 6.93
CA GLY A 239 -11.15 -3.45 5.82
C GLY A 239 -10.46 -4.81 5.75
N GLY A 240 -9.17 -4.89 6.05
CA GLY A 240 -8.40 -6.13 6.12
C GLY A 240 -8.87 -7.03 7.26
N ILE A 241 -9.17 -6.46 8.42
CA ILE A 241 -9.77 -7.23 9.54
C ILE A 241 -11.18 -7.71 9.14
N GLY A 242 -11.98 -6.84 8.52
CA GLY A 242 -13.31 -7.18 8.02
C GLY A 242 -13.30 -8.29 6.97
N LEU A 243 -12.40 -8.21 5.99
CA LEU A 243 -12.21 -9.21 4.96
C LEU A 243 -11.81 -10.56 5.56
N ALA A 244 -10.89 -10.58 6.53
CA ALA A 244 -10.53 -11.80 7.23
C ALA A 244 -11.74 -12.47 7.91
N SER A 245 -12.68 -11.69 8.45
CA SER A 245 -13.92 -12.18 9.05
C SER A 245 -14.95 -12.64 8.00
N ILE A 246 -15.08 -11.93 6.87
CA ILE A 246 -15.94 -12.34 5.75
C ILE A 246 -15.46 -13.67 5.17
N PHE A 247 -14.14 -13.83 4.99
CA PHE A 247 -13.55 -15.08 4.55
C PHE A 247 -13.90 -16.24 5.50
N ASP A 248 -13.86 -16.04 6.82
CA ASP A 248 -14.25 -17.06 7.81
C ASP A 248 -15.76 -17.39 7.71
N THR A 249 -16.61 -16.39 7.47
CA THR A 249 -18.08 -16.53 7.40
C THR A 249 -18.55 -17.24 6.13
N VAL A 250 -18.06 -16.81 4.95
CA VAL A 250 -18.35 -17.47 3.66
C VAL A 250 -17.93 -18.95 3.74
N MET A 251 -16.85 -19.26 4.45
CA MET A 251 -16.40 -20.63 4.61
C MET A 251 -17.26 -21.52 5.50
N ILE A 252 -17.84 -21.00 6.58
CA ILE A 252 -18.81 -21.77 7.38
C ILE A 252 -20.01 -22.17 6.53
N SER A 253 -20.40 -21.33 5.56
CA SER A 253 -21.50 -21.63 4.65
C SER A 253 -21.15 -22.73 3.64
N VAL A 254 -19.93 -22.70 3.06
CA VAL A 254 -19.48 -23.68 2.06
C VAL A 254 -19.15 -25.04 2.67
N LEU A 255 -18.66 -25.09 3.92
CA LEU A 255 -18.35 -26.36 4.60
C LEU A 255 -19.57 -27.06 5.23
N ARG A 256 -20.71 -26.37 5.36
CA ARG A 256 -21.95 -26.95 5.93
C ARG A 256 -22.90 -27.50 4.86
N THR A 257 -22.64 -27.22 3.60
CA THR A 257 -23.36 -27.76 2.43
C THR A 257 -22.66 -28.97 1.88
#